data_AF-A0A966FVB2-F1
#
_entry.id   AF-A0A966FVB2-F1
#
_cell.length_a   1.000
_cell.length_b   1.000
_cell.length_c   1.000
_cell.angle_alpha   90.00
_cell.angle_beta   90.00
_cell.angle_gamma   90.00
#
_symmetry.space_group_name_H-M   'P 1'
#
loop_
_entity.id
_entity.type
_entity.pdbx_description
1 polymer ?
#
loop_
_entity_poly.entity_id
_entity_poly.type
_entity_poly.pdbx_seq_one_letter_code
_entity_poly.pdbx_strand_id
1 'polypeptide(L)'
;MKPKTTISLVCGAALLTLAGPAIAKDPSPKQLMSMSAGCAYVVAIAEGSNVQLNYGSAEWMGIVQLLEQRYGLDGDQAIELAKAKYNKRARVMGADEARSHMLNRARECDREMAVILS
;
A
#
# COMPACT_ATOMS: atom_id res chain seq x y z
N MET A 1 26.67 54.99 3.77
CA MET A 1 25.38 55.20 4.47
C MET A 1 24.88 53.85 4.99
N LYS A 2 24.72 53.71 6.30
CA LYS A 2 23.88 52.72 7.03
C LYS A 2 22.69 53.52 7.64
N PRO A 3 21.64 52.95 8.28
CA PRO A 3 21.33 51.55 8.65
C PRO A 3 19.83 51.16 8.35
N LYS A 4 19.36 49.93 8.57
CA LYS A 4 18.58 49.43 9.75
C LYS A 4 17.71 48.24 9.24
N THR A 5 17.35 47.15 9.91
CA THR A 5 17.56 46.63 11.27
C THR A 5 17.29 45.11 11.22
N THR A 6 18.09 44.39 12.00
CA THR A 6 18.01 43.02 12.53
C THR A 6 16.61 42.45 12.84
N ILE A 7 16.38 41.17 12.50
CA ILE A 7 15.77 40.18 13.41
C ILE A 7 16.52 38.85 13.24
N SER A 8 17.18 38.42 14.31
CA SER A 8 17.73 37.08 14.48
C SER A 8 16.59 36.08 14.70
N LEU A 9 16.65 34.92 14.05
CA LEU A 9 16.04 33.70 14.56
C LEU A 9 17.07 32.57 14.45
N VAL A 10 17.70 32.29 15.59
CA VAL A 10 18.37 31.01 15.83
C VAL A 10 17.27 29.96 15.85
N CYS A 11 17.30 29.01 14.93
CA CYS A 11 16.53 27.77 15.06
C CYS A 11 17.44 26.59 14.73
N GLY A 12 17.32 25.58 15.59
CA GLY A 12 18.32 24.58 15.88
C GLY A 12 18.76 23.74 14.71
N ALA A 13 19.93 23.13 14.90
CA ALA A 13 20.52 22.11 14.05
C ALA A 13 19.45 21.15 13.52
N ALA A 14 19.12 21.33 12.24
CA ALA A 14 18.40 20.36 11.46
C ALA A 14 19.34 19.16 11.24
N LEU A 15 19.33 18.22 12.18
CA LEU A 15 19.62 16.83 11.86
C LEU A 15 18.46 16.34 10.99
N LEU A 16 18.46 16.76 9.73
CA LEU A 16 17.85 16.00 8.65
C LEU A 16 18.62 14.68 8.60
N THR A 17 18.24 13.76 9.48
CA THR A 17 18.46 12.35 9.22
C THR A 17 17.68 12.08 7.94
N LEU A 18 18.39 12.15 6.82
CA LEU A 18 18.03 11.46 5.61
C LEU A 18 17.78 10.02 6.05
N ALA A 19 16.52 9.69 6.28
CA ALA A 19 16.06 8.33 6.15
C ALA A 19 16.40 7.97 4.70
N GLY A 20 17.60 7.41 4.50
CA GLY A 20 17.95 6.78 3.24
C GLY A 20 16.79 5.84 2.89
N PRO A 21 16.46 5.70 1.59
CA PRO A 21 15.41 4.77 1.19
C PRO A 21 15.74 3.45 1.87
N ALA A 22 14.86 2.99 2.75
CA ALA A 22 14.96 1.64 3.26
C ALA A 22 15.00 0.77 2.00
N ILE A 23 16.16 0.18 1.70
CA ILE A 23 16.29 -0.79 0.64
C ILE A 23 15.48 -1.98 1.14
N ALA A 24 14.17 -1.92 0.89
CA ALA A 24 13.26 -3.00 1.19
C ALA A 24 13.72 -4.14 0.28
N LYS A 25 14.27 -5.18 0.90
CA LYS A 25 14.66 -6.41 0.22
C LYS A 25 13.45 -6.87 -0.60
N ASP A 26 13.66 -7.16 -1.89
CA ASP A 26 12.56 -7.52 -2.79
C ASP A 26 11.69 -8.62 -2.15
N PRO A 27 10.37 -8.50 -2.20
CA PRO A 27 9.48 -9.45 -1.56
C PRO A 27 9.70 -10.84 -2.17
N SER A 28 9.80 -11.86 -1.32
CA SER A 28 9.78 -13.25 -1.79
C SER A 28 8.47 -13.54 -2.55
N PRO A 29 8.41 -14.54 -3.44
CA PRO A 29 7.19 -14.86 -4.18
C PRO A 29 5.95 -15.07 -3.31
N LYS A 30 6.10 -15.67 -2.12
CA LYS A 30 5.01 -15.84 -1.15
C LYS A 30 4.54 -14.52 -0.53
N GLN A 31 5.47 -13.61 -0.23
CA GLN A 31 5.14 -12.29 0.28
C GLN A 31 4.44 -11.45 -0.79
N LEU A 32 4.95 -11.49 -2.03
CA LEU A 32 4.33 -10.82 -3.15
C LEU A 32 2.93 -11.38 -3.42
N MET A 33 2.73 -12.71 -3.35
CA MET A 33 1.41 -13.34 -3.47
C MET A 33 0.43 -12.82 -2.43
N SER A 34 0.82 -12.80 -1.15
CA SER A 34 -0.03 -12.29 -0.07
C SER A 34 -0.35 -10.81 -0.22
N MET A 35 0.63 -10.01 -0.68
CA MET A 35 0.46 -8.58 -0.93
C MET A 35 -0.51 -8.36 -2.09
N SER A 36 -0.29 -9.02 -3.23
CA SER A 36 -1.12 -8.90 -4.42
C SER A 36 -2.55 -9.35 -4.19
N ALA A 37 -2.76 -10.48 -3.50
CA ALA A 37 -4.09 -10.95 -3.11
C ALA A 37 -4.79 -9.96 -2.14
N GLY A 38 -4.03 -9.41 -1.20
CA GLY A 38 -4.50 -8.35 -0.31
C GLY A 38 -4.93 -7.10 -1.06
N CYS A 39 -4.13 -6.69 -2.05
CA CYS A 39 -4.38 -5.50 -2.87
C CYS A 39 -5.55 -5.70 -3.82
N ALA A 40 -5.66 -6.84 -4.49
CA ALA A 40 -6.82 -7.19 -5.30
C ALA A 40 -8.13 -7.01 -4.54
N TYR A 41 -8.18 -7.49 -3.28
CA TYR A 41 -9.37 -7.36 -2.45
C TYR A 41 -9.71 -5.90 -2.07
N VAL A 42 -8.75 -5.14 -1.52
CA VAL A 42 -9.06 -3.78 -1.04
C VAL A 42 -9.24 -2.78 -2.17
N VAL A 43 -8.57 -2.98 -3.31
CA VAL A 43 -8.76 -2.14 -4.50
C VAL A 43 -10.16 -2.36 -5.07
N ALA A 44 -10.67 -3.60 -5.10
CA ALA A 44 -12.05 -3.85 -5.55
C ALA A 44 -13.09 -3.13 -4.68
N ILE A 45 -12.85 -3.05 -3.35
CA ILE A 45 -13.70 -2.28 -2.44
C ILE A 45 -13.60 -0.78 -2.71
N ALA A 46 -12.40 -0.28 -3.02
CA ALA A 46 -12.15 1.12 -3.32
C ALA A 46 -12.80 1.54 -4.66
N GLU A 47 -12.70 0.70 -5.68
CA GLU A 47 -13.37 0.87 -6.98
C GLU A 47 -14.89 0.94 -6.80
N GLY A 48 -15.48 -0.01 -6.06
CA GLY A 48 -16.90 0.03 -5.70
C GLY A 48 -17.31 1.23 -4.83
N SER A 49 -16.34 1.92 -4.24
CA SER A 49 -16.50 3.17 -3.48
C SER A 49 -16.21 4.44 -4.29
N ASN A 50 -16.01 4.34 -5.61
CA ASN A 50 -15.67 5.43 -6.52
C ASN A 50 -14.33 6.14 -6.20
N VAL A 51 -13.38 5.44 -5.58
CA VAL A 51 -12.01 5.95 -5.45
C VAL A 51 -11.29 5.74 -6.77
N GLN A 52 -10.75 6.82 -7.35
CA GLN A 52 -9.88 6.73 -8.51
C GLN A 52 -8.49 6.28 -8.08
N LEU A 53 -8.04 5.18 -8.67
CA LEU A 53 -6.70 4.61 -8.53
C LEU A 53 -6.13 4.46 -9.94
N ASN A 54 -4.81 4.49 -10.06
CA ASN A 54 -4.13 4.30 -11.34
C ASN A 54 -4.13 2.82 -11.75
N TYR A 55 -4.09 1.92 -10.76
CA TYR A 55 -4.06 0.47 -10.96
C TYR A 55 -5.23 -0.22 -10.26
N GLY A 56 -6.02 -0.93 -11.05
CA GLY A 56 -7.26 -1.58 -10.62
C GLY A 56 -7.07 -2.96 -9.99
N SER A 57 -8.16 -3.49 -9.46
CA SER A 57 -8.18 -4.79 -8.77
C SER A 57 -7.84 -5.95 -9.73
N ALA A 58 -8.23 -5.83 -11.00
CA ALA A 58 -7.91 -6.78 -12.05
C ALA A 58 -6.41 -6.88 -12.34
N GLU A 59 -5.67 -5.78 -12.27
CA GLU A 59 -4.21 -5.78 -12.48
C GLU A 59 -3.49 -6.50 -11.33
N TRP A 60 -3.96 -6.30 -10.10
CA TRP A 60 -3.49 -7.06 -8.94
C TRP A 60 -3.79 -8.56 -9.03
N MET A 61 -4.97 -8.92 -9.53
CA MET A 61 -5.30 -10.33 -9.83
C MET A 61 -4.40 -10.92 -10.91
N GLY A 62 -3.98 -10.13 -11.90
CA GLY A 62 -2.99 -10.53 -12.89
C GLY A 62 -1.66 -10.93 -12.25
N ILE A 63 -1.20 -10.21 -11.22
CA ILE A 63 0.02 -10.59 -10.47
C ILE A 63 -0.20 -11.90 -9.70
N VAL A 64 -1.36 -12.09 -9.06
CA VAL A 64 -1.70 -13.35 -8.37
C VAL A 64 -1.60 -14.53 -9.33
N GLN A 65 -2.23 -14.42 -10.51
CA GLN A 65 -2.20 -15.46 -11.54
C GLN A 65 -0.78 -15.72 -12.06
N LEU A 66 0.01 -14.67 -12.27
CA LEU A 66 1.41 -14.80 -12.69
C LEU A 66 2.23 -15.59 -11.65
N LEU A 67 2.04 -15.30 -10.36
CA LEU A 67 2.77 -15.97 -9.28
C LEU A 67 2.34 -17.43 -9.11
N GLU A 68 1.06 -17.71 -9.26
CA GLU A 68 0.53 -19.07 -9.29
C GLU A 68 1.18 -19.87 -10.43
N GLN A 69 1.15 -19.34 -11.66
CA GLN A 69 1.72 -20.01 -12.84
C GLN A 69 3.24 -20.20 -12.73
N ARG A 70 3.96 -19.20 -12.22
CA ARG A 70 5.43 -19.21 -12.21
C ARG A 70 6.01 -20.01 -11.04
N TYR A 71 5.36 -19.99 -9.88
CA TYR A 71 5.91 -20.54 -8.64
C TYR A 71 5.07 -21.67 -8.04
N GLY A 72 3.93 -22.04 -8.65
CA GLY A 72 3.04 -23.09 -8.13
C GLY A 72 2.41 -22.73 -6.79
N LEU A 73 2.18 -21.44 -6.55
CA LEU A 73 1.52 -20.95 -5.34
C LEU A 73 0.00 -20.97 -5.50
N ASP A 74 -0.72 -21.23 -4.41
CA ASP A 74 -2.19 -21.24 -4.40
C ASP A 74 -2.74 -19.80 -4.32
N GLY A 75 -3.11 -19.24 -5.48
CA GLY A 75 -3.67 -17.89 -5.60
C GLY A 75 -5.04 -17.76 -4.95
N ASP A 76 -5.91 -18.76 -5.12
CA ASP A 76 -7.25 -18.79 -4.55
C ASP A 76 -7.20 -18.78 -3.01
N GLN A 77 -6.33 -19.61 -2.42
CA GLN A 77 -6.12 -19.61 -0.99
C GLN A 77 -5.60 -18.25 -0.50
N ALA A 78 -4.70 -17.60 -1.24
CA ALA A 78 -4.20 -16.27 -0.87
C ALA A 78 -5.32 -15.20 -0.87
N ILE A 79 -6.23 -15.26 -1.83
CA ILE A 79 -7.40 -14.37 -1.92
C ILE A 79 -8.36 -14.61 -0.77
N GLU A 80 -8.68 -15.86 -0.45
CA GLU A 80 -9.56 -16.19 0.68
C GLU A 80 -8.96 -15.76 2.03
N LEU A 81 -7.65 -15.95 2.22
CA LEU A 81 -6.94 -15.47 3.40
C LEU A 81 -6.97 -13.93 3.49
N ALA A 82 -6.82 -13.23 2.36
CA ALA A 82 -6.94 -11.77 2.31
C ALA A 82 -8.34 -11.30 2.74
N LYS A 83 -9.39 -11.88 2.15
CA LYS A 83 -10.80 -11.59 2.52
C LYS A 83 -11.03 -11.83 4.01
N ALA A 84 -10.60 -12.98 4.53
CA ALA A 84 -10.75 -13.34 5.94
C ALA A 84 -10.03 -12.34 6.86
N LYS A 85 -8.81 -11.92 6.51
CA LYS A 85 -8.03 -10.94 7.27
C LYS A 85 -8.76 -9.60 7.39
N TYR A 86 -9.25 -9.06 6.28
CA TYR A 86 -9.93 -7.75 6.30
C TYR A 86 -11.32 -7.83 6.92
N ASN A 87 -12.08 -8.92 6.69
CA ASN A 87 -13.37 -9.12 7.35
C ASN A 87 -13.22 -9.26 8.87
N LYS A 88 -12.17 -9.95 9.34
CA LYS A 88 -11.84 -10.02 10.77
C LYS A 88 -11.56 -8.62 11.33
N ARG A 89 -10.78 -7.79 10.62
CA ARG A 89 -10.52 -6.40 11.05
C ARG A 89 -11.80 -5.58 11.10
N ALA A 90 -12.68 -5.71 10.11
CA ALA A 90 -13.95 -5.01 10.09
C ALA A 90 -14.84 -5.32 11.29
N ARG A 91 -14.84 -6.58 11.74
CA ARG A 91 -15.57 -6.99 12.96
C ARG A 91 -15.01 -6.37 14.24
N VAL A 92 -13.70 -6.08 14.28
CA VAL A 92 -13.02 -5.53 15.47
C VAL A 92 -13.08 -4.00 15.51
N MET A 93 -12.90 -3.34 14.36
CA MET A 93 -12.84 -1.87 14.27
C MET A 93 -14.22 -1.21 14.12
N GLY A 94 -15.21 -1.94 13.63
CA GLY A 94 -16.46 -1.34 13.16
C GLY A 94 -16.41 -0.98 11.67
N ALA A 95 -17.59 -0.90 11.05
CA ALA A 95 -17.72 -0.87 9.60
C ALA A 95 -17.07 0.36 8.94
N ASP A 96 -17.30 1.55 9.48
CA ASP A 96 -16.82 2.81 8.89
C ASP A 96 -15.30 2.96 9.00
N GLU A 97 -14.74 2.66 10.17
CA GLU A 97 -13.29 2.72 10.40
C GLU A 97 -12.56 1.67 9.54
N ALA A 98 -13.11 0.46 9.45
CA ALA A 98 -12.55 -0.57 8.60
C ALA A 98 -12.61 -0.20 7.11
N ARG A 99 -13.71 0.42 6.66
CA ARG A 99 -13.81 0.94 5.30
C ARG A 99 -12.74 1.99 5.05
N SER A 100 -12.60 2.99 5.92
CA SER A 100 -11.56 4.02 5.82
C SER A 100 -10.16 3.41 5.75
N HIS A 101 -9.86 2.43 6.62
CA HIS A 101 -8.60 1.69 6.60
C HIS A 101 -8.38 0.96 5.26
N MET A 102 -9.40 0.31 4.70
CA MET A 102 -9.28 -0.39 3.41
C MET A 102 -9.05 0.59 2.25
N LEU A 103 -9.71 1.75 2.24
CA LEU A 103 -9.48 2.78 1.22
C LEU A 103 -8.07 3.35 1.29
N ASN A 104 -7.53 3.58 2.50
CA ASN A 104 -6.15 4.02 2.66
C ASN A 104 -5.16 2.95 2.16
N ARG A 105 -5.41 1.68 2.50
CA ARG A 105 -4.58 0.58 2.02
C ARG A 105 -4.63 0.41 0.49
N ALA A 106 -5.76 0.68 -0.14
CA ALA A 106 -5.89 0.66 -1.60
C ALA A 106 -5.00 1.73 -2.28
N ARG A 107 -4.87 2.92 -1.68
CA ARG A 107 -3.92 3.95 -2.15
C ARG A 107 -2.46 3.58 -1.93
N GLU A 108 -2.17 2.77 -0.91
CA GLU A 108 -0.84 2.17 -0.73
C GLU A 108 -0.57 1.12 -1.82
N CYS A 109 -1.57 0.30 -2.17
CA CYS A 109 -1.45 -0.64 -3.28
C CYS A 109 -1.13 0.11 -4.57
N ASP A 110 -1.84 1.19 -4.88
CA ASP A 110 -1.56 1.98 -6.09
C ASP A 110 -0.08 2.40 -6.21
N ARG A 111 0.55 2.76 -5.08
CA ARG A 111 1.99 3.07 -5.01
C ARG A 111 2.88 1.85 -5.11
N GLU A 112 2.51 0.74 -4.45
CA GLU A 112 3.24 -0.53 -4.54
C GLU A 112 3.27 -1.06 -5.98
N MET A 113 2.15 -0.94 -6.72
CA MET A 113 2.10 -1.36 -8.12
C MET A 113 3.06 -0.54 -8.98
N ALA A 114 3.09 0.78 -8.80
CA ALA A 114 4.02 1.64 -9.53
C ALA A 114 5.48 1.23 -9.33
N VAL A 115 5.84 0.74 -8.14
CA VAL A 115 7.19 0.23 -7.84
C VAL A 115 7.45 -1.15 -8.45
N ILE A 116 6.43 -2.01 -8.55
CA ILE A 116 6.57 -3.33 -9.18
C ILE A 116 6.77 -3.19 -10.70
N LEU A 117 6.14 -2.18 -11.32
CA LEU A 117 6.19 -1.95 -12.75
C LEU A 117 7.39 -1.09 -13.21
N SER A 118 8.14 -0.49 -12.29
CA SER A 118 9.32 0.33 -12.57
C SER A 118 10.59 -0.51 -12.74
#